data_AF-A0A2D5IS65-F1
#
_entry.id   AF-A0A2D5IS65-F1
#
_cell.length_a   1.000
_cell.length_b   1.000
_cell.length_c   1.000
_cell.angle_alpha   90.00
_cell.angle_beta   90.00
_cell.angle_gamma   90.00
#
_symmetry.space_group_name_H-M   'P 1'
#
loop_
_entity.id
_entity.type
_entity.pdbx_description
1 polymer ?
#
loop_
_entity_poly.entity_id
_entity_poly.type
_entity_poly.pdbx_seq_one_letter_code
_entity_poly.pdbx_strand_id
1 'polypeptide(L)'
;MTPLHRNADRGELKYMATPTVDDHFEIVTSTAFWMAKQRPFRVPRAPLIRVGAAALANAIATHDDSMTLGLETRCRQHVRRAIRDLITDRFEV
;
A
#
# COMPACT_ATOMS: atom_id res chain seq x y z
N MET A 1 -46.04 -37.69 6.16
CA MET A 1 -45.64 -36.65 5.20
C MET A 1 -44.40 -35.97 5.73
N THR A 2 -43.26 -36.18 5.08
CA THR A 2 -42.02 -35.43 5.31
C THR A 2 -41.66 -34.75 4.00
N PRO A 3 -41.26 -33.46 4.02
CA PRO A 3 -40.36 -32.93 3.02
C PRO A 3 -38.97 -32.72 3.64
N LEU A 4 -38.03 -33.53 3.14
CA LEU A 4 -36.62 -33.17 3.03
C LEU A 4 -36.45 -32.12 1.90
N HIS A 5 -35.36 -31.36 1.97
CA HIS A 5 -34.89 -30.23 1.14
C HIS A 5 -35.26 -28.85 1.73
N ARG A 6 -34.31 -28.06 2.23
CA ARG A 6 -33.15 -27.57 1.48
C ARG A 6 -31.99 -27.24 2.43
N ASN A 7 -30.83 -27.81 2.13
CA ASN A 7 -29.54 -27.37 2.64
C ASN A 7 -29.21 -25.95 2.14
N ALA A 8 -28.36 -25.28 2.93
CA ALA A 8 -27.46 -24.19 2.55
C ALA A 8 -28.04 -22.77 2.41
N ASP A 9 -27.98 -22.01 3.51
CA ASP A 9 -27.26 -20.73 3.50
C ASP A 9 -26.08 -20.92 4.47
N ARG A 10 -25.05 -21.68 4.07
CA ARG A 10 -23.82 -21.13 3.48
C ARG A 10 -23.39 -19.92 4.30
N GLY A 11 -22.57 -20.19 5.31
CA GLY A 11 -22.04 -19.21 6.23
C GLY A 11 -21.62 -17.95 5.48
N GLU A 12 -21.98 -16.81 6.05
CA GLU A 12 -21.42 -15.51 5.73
C GLU A 12 -19.90 -15.64 5.78
N LEU A 13 -19.30 -16.00 4.65
CA LEU A 13 -17.91 -15.70 4.39
C LEU A 13 -17.88 -14.19 4.50
N LYS A 14 -17.36 -13.72 5.63
CA LYS A 14 -16.97 -12.34 5.84
C LYS A 14 -15.98 -12.03 4.72
N TYR A 15 -16.49 -11.57 3.58
CA TYR A 15 -15.71 -11.11 2.45
C TYR A 15 -14.99 -9.87 2.96
N MET A 16 -13.85 -10.09 3.62
CA MET A 16 -12.89 -9.05 3.93
C MET A 16 -12.45 -8.54 2.57
N ALA A 17 -12.91 -7.34 2.20
CA ALA A 17 -12.50 -6.71 0.96
C ALA A 17 -10.97 -6.69 0.92
N THR A 18 -10.40 -7.26 -0.14
CA THR A 18 -8.94 -7.24 -0.31
C THR A 18 -8.51 -5.78 -0.39
N PRO A 19 -7.58 -5.34 0.48
CA PRO A 19 -7.16 -3.95 0.50
C PRO A 19 -6.56 -3.56 -0.84
N THR A 20 -6.95 -2.40 -1.34
CA THR A 20 -6.57 -1.87 -2.65
C THR A 20 -5.58 -0.72 -2.51
N VAL A 21 -4.98 -0.31 -3.63
CA VAL A 21 -4.11 0.87 -3.67
C VAL A 21 -4.86 2.12 -3.24
N ASP A 22 -6.13 2.26 -3.63
CA ASP A 22 -6.94 3.44 -3.32
C ASP A 22 -7.20 3.59 -1.82
N ASP A 23 -7.41 2.47 -1.11
CA ASP A 23 -7.61 2.45 0.35
C ASP A 23 -6.41 3.01 1.14
N HIS A 24 -5.23 2.97 0.54
CA HIS A 24 -3.97 3.35 1.18
C HIS A 24 -3.22 4.46 0.43
N PHE A 25 -3.82 5.08 -0.59
CA PHE A 25 -3.15 6.04 -1.45
C PHE A 25 -2.70 7.30 -0.70
N GLU A 26 -3.37 7.64 0.41
CA GLU A 26 -2.97 8.75 1.30
C GLU A 26 -1.54 8.58 1.85
N ILE A 27 -1.09 7.34 2.04
CA ILE A 27 0.30 7.05 2.46
C ILE A 27 1.28 7.60 1.41
N VAL A 28 0.98 7.41 0.12
CA VAL A 28 1.81 7.87 -0.99
C VAL A 28 1.80 9.38 -1.09
N THR A 29 0.62 10.00 -1.11
CA THR A 29 0.48 11.45 -1.29
C THR A 29 1.10 12.22 -0.13
N SER A 30 0.87 11.78 1.11
CA SER A 30 1.43 12.40 2.31
C SER A 30 2.96 12.25 2.36
N THR A 31 3.48 11.07 2.06
CA THR A 31 4.94 10.84 2.06
C THR A 31 5.63 11.67 0.98
N ALA A 32 5.11 11.66 -0.24
CA ALA A 32 5.62 12.47 -1.34
C ALA A 32 5.56 13.98 -1.03
N PHE A 33 4.50 14.45 -0.38
CA PHE A 33 4.37 15.85 0.03
C PHE A 33 5.48 16.27 1.00
N TRP A 34 5.72 15.49 2.05
CA TRP A 34 6.72 15.82 3.06
C TRP A 34 8.14 15.71 2.52
N MET A 35 8.43 14.66 1.73
CA MET A 35 9.76 14.48 1.14
C MET A 35 10.09 15.54 0.10
N ALA A 36 9.13 15.98 -0.72
CA ALA A 36 9.33 17.09 -1.66
C ALA A 36 9.66 18.43 -0.97
N LYS A 37 9.33 18.57 0.33
CA LYS A 37 9.65 19.76 1.13
C LYS A 37 11.00 19.68 1.83
N GLN A 38 11.65 18.50 1.87
CA GLN A 38 12.95 18.35 2.52
C GLN A 38 14.05 19.00 1.69
N ARG A 39 14.84 19.88 2.33
CA ARG A 39 16.07 20.42 1.71
C ARG A 39 17.20 19.40 1.85
N PRO A 40 18.18 19.36 0.92
CA PRO A 40 18.33 20.19 -0.29
C PRO A 40 17.50 19.71 -1.49
N PHE A 41 16.76 18.61 -1.35
CA PHE A 41 16.17 17.85 -2.44
C PHE A 41 14.84 18.43 -2.94
N ARG A 42 14.90 19.39 -3.86
CA ARG A 42 13.69 19.90 -4.56
C ARG A 42 13.25 18.96 -5.69
N VAL A 43 12.77 17.77 -5.33
CA VAL A 43 12.23 16.81 -6.32
C VAL A 43 10.74 17.11 -6.56
N PRO A 44 10.27 17.18 -7.83
CA PRO A 44 8.85 17.33 -8.14
C PRO A 44 8.01 16.19 -7.51
N ARG A 45 6.77 16.47 -7.10
CA ARG A 45 5.92 15.46 -6.44
C ARG A 45 5.49 14.31 -7.35
N ALA A 46 5.23 14.59 -8.63
CA ALA A 46 4.73 13.59 -9.57
C ALA A 46 5.62 12.32 -9.69
N PRO A 47 6.96 12.41 -9.82
CA PRO A 47 7.81 11.20 -9.80
C PRO A 47 7.81 10.50 -8.44
N LEU A 48 7.76 11.22 -7.31
CA LEU A 48 7.66 10.64 -5.97
C LEU A 48 6.34 9.85 -5.78
N ILE A 49 5.23 10.40 -6.28
CA ILE A 49 3.92 9.73 -6.24
C ILE A 49 3.94 8.47 -7.11
N ARG A 50 4.52 8.52 -8.31
CA ARG A 50 4.60 7.35 -9.21
C ARG A 50 5.39 6.20 -8.58
N VAL A 51 6.58 6.47 -8.05
CA VAL A 51 7.40 5.42 -7.41
C VAL A 51 6.75 4.91 -6.12
N GLY A 52 6.15 5.81 -5.33
CA GLY A 52 5.43 5.46 -4.12
C GLY A 52 4.20 4.59 -4.40
N ALA A 53 3.42 4.90 -5.44
CA ALA A 53 2.26 4.11 -5.84
C ALA A 53 2.64 2.70 -6.29
N ALA A 54 3.71 2.56 -7.07
CA ALA A 54 4.22 1.25 -7.47
C ALA A 54 4.70 0.43 -6.24
N ALA A 55 5.39 1.08 -5.30
CA ALA A 55 5.83 0.43 -4.06
C ALA A 55 4.65 0.03 -3.16
N LEU A 56 3.60 0.85 -3.11
CA LEU A 56 2.36 0.54 -2.39
C LEU A 56 1.66 -0.68 -2.98
N ALA A 57 1.47 -0.71 -4.30
CA ALA A 57 0.84 -1.84 -4.99
C ALA A 57 1.62 -3.14 -4.74
N ASN A 58 2.94 -3.10 -4.79
CA ASN A 58 3.79 -4.25 -4.48
C ASN A 58 3.71 -4.65 -3.00
N ALA A 59 3.66 -3.68 -2.07
CA ALA A 59 3.55 -3.97 -0.65
C ALA A 59 2.24 -4.69 -0.31
N ILE A 60 1.13 -4.27 -0.92
CA ILE A 60 -0.19 -4.91 -0.80
C ILE A 60 -0.17 -6.30 -1.44
N ALA A 61 0.28 -6.42 -2.68
CA ALA A 61 0.25 -7.68 -3.43
C ALA A 61 1.13 -8.78 -2.80
N THR A 62 2.17 -8.40 -2.06
CA THR A 62 3.09 -9.33 -1.40
C THR A 62 2.86 -9.45 0.10
N HIS A 63 1.84 -8.80 0.65
CA HIS A 63 1.53 -8.93 2.07
C HIS A 63 0.77 -10.23 2.32
N ASP A 64 1.12 -10.89 3.42
CA ASP A 64 0.47 -12.09 3.92
C ASP A 64 0.14 -11.86 5.40
N ASP A 65 -0.98 -12.42 5.85
CA ASP A 65 -1.46 -12.32 7.23
C ASP A 65 -0.53 -13.03 8.22
N SER A 66 0.35 -13.91 7.73
CA SER A 66 1.40 -14.53 8.55
C SER A 66 2.55 -13.57 8.87
N MET A 67 2.61 -12.38 8.25
CA MET A 67 3.66 -11.41 8.50
C MET A 67 3.48 -10.73 9.86
N THR A 68 4.58 -10.48 10.56
CA THR A 68 4.58 -9.82 11.88
C THR A 68 4.19 -8.34 11.81
N LEU A 69 4.34 -7.70 10.66
CA LEU A 69 4.00 -6.29 10.45
C LEU A 69 2.63 -6.19 9.80
N GLY A 70 1.71 -5.44 10.40
CA GLY A 70 0.43 -5.15 9.77
C GLY A 70 0.58 -4.40 8.44
N LEU A 71 -0.34 -4.65 7.51
CA LEU A 71 -0.32 -4.14 6.14
C LEU A 71 0.01 -2.66 6.05
N GLU A 72 -0.69 -1.83 6.82
CA GLU A 72 -0.53 -0.37 6.76
C GLU A 72 0.91 0.05 7.11
N THR A 73 1.50 -0.58 8.14
CA THR A 73 2.88 -0.29 8.55
C THR A 73 3.86 -0.72 7.47
N ARG A 74 3.65 -1.89 6.87
CA ARG A 74 4.45 -2.36 5.73
C ARG A 74 4.34 -1.40 4.54
N CYS A 75 3.14 -0.99 4.17
CA CYS A 75 2.90 0.00 3.11
C CYS A 75 3.65 1.31 3.38
N ARG A 76 3.55 1.87 4.59
CA ARG A 76 4.30 3.09 4.98
C ARG A 76 5.81 2.91 4.83
N GLN A 77 6.37 1.78 5.27
CA GLN A 77 7.81 1.50 5.16
C GLN A 77 8.27 1.37 3.71
N HIS A 78 7.55 0.60 2.90
CA HIS A 78 7.88 0.38 1.48
C HIS A 78 7.79 1.67 0.66
N VAL A 79 6.71 2.44 0.83
CA VAL A 79 6.54 3.74 0.14
C VAL A 79 7.65 4.71 0.55
N ARG A 80 7.94 4.82 1.85
CA ARG A 80 8.99 5.71 2.35
C ARG A 80 10.37 5.35 1.80
N ARG A 81 10.69 4.06 1.75
CA ARG A 81 11.95 3.55 1.20
C ARG A 81 12.05 3.88 -0.29
N ALA A 82 11.07 3.50 -1.10
CA ALA A 82 11.11 3.71 -2.54
C ALA A 82 11.24 5.19 -2.94
N ILE A 83 10.54 6.09 -2.23
CA ILE A 83 10.67 7.53 -2.49
C ILE A 83 12.04 8.05 -2.07
N ARG A 84 12.60 7.55 -0.96
CA ARG A 84 13.95 7.91 -0.51
C ARG A 84 15.01 7.44 -1.50
N ASP A 85 14.91 6.20 -1.96
CA ASP A 85 15.87 5.61 -2.92
C ASP A 85 15.87 6.42 -4.22
N LEU A 86 14.70 6.81 -4.74
CA LEU A 86 14.60 7.69 -5.90
C LEU A 86 15.25 9.07 -5.69
N ILE A 87 15.15 9.63 -4.48
CA ILE A 87 15.81 10.89 -4.14
C ILE A 87 17.33 10.65 -4.11
N THR A 88 17.81 9.64 -3.40
CA THR A 88 19.25 9.33 -3.31
C THR A 88 19.88 9.09 -4.68
N ASP A 89 19.26 8.28 -5.55
CA ASP A 89 19.73 8.00 -6.92
C ASP A 89 19.87 9.27 -7.78
N ARG A 90 19.12 10.33 -7.46
CA ARG A 90 19.18 11.61 -8.17
C ARG A 90 20.29 12.53 -7.69
N PHE A 91 20.86 12.30 -6.52
CA PHE A 91 21.80 13.21 -5.86
C PHE A 91 23.13 12.58 -5.43
N GLU A 92 23.27 11.25 -5.44
CA GLU A 92 24.59 10.61 -5.38
C GLU A 92 25.31 10.80 -6.73
N VAL A 93 26.49 11.45 -6.66
CA VAL A 93 27.43 11.74 -7.75
C VAL A 93 28.77 11.11 -7.40
#